data_AF-A0A7W6NWT6-F1
#
_entry.id   AF-A0A7W6NWT6-F1
#
_cell.length_a   1.000
_cell.length_b   1.000
_cell.length_c   1.000
_cell.angle_alpha   90.00
_cell.angle_beta   90.00
_cell.angle_gamma   90.00
#
_symmetry.space_group_name_H-M   'P 1'
#
loop_
_entity.id
_entity.type
_entity.pdbx_description
1 polymer ?
#
loop_
_entity_poly.entity_id
_entity_poly.type
_entity_poly.pdbx_seq_one_letter_code
_entity_poly.pdbx_strand_id
1 'polypeptide(L)'
;MKSVPTIAAASAAGIVAAALAPGLVLLIASGASREGLGAMLLLFLFGAPLAALHMWFIGLPLYLYLDSRGWMGWLQVALAGFLVGVVPLLLLTLLNRGHVGLSALPGMALGFGGPGLVGGLAFRAVYGRRVVG
;
A
#
# COMPACT_ATOMS: atom_id res chain seq x y z
N MET A 1 -5.52 23.25 8.15
CA MET A 1 -5.41 21.80 8.49
C MET A 1 -6.62 21.09 7.92
N LYS A 2 -6.45 19.90 7.31
CA LYS A 2 -7.59 19.13 6.78
C LYS A 2 -8.41 18.51 7.91
N SER A 3 -9.69 18.30 7.67
CA SER A 3 -10.61 17.75 8.66
C SER A 3 -10.30 16.27 8.96
N VAL A 4 -10.56 15.83 10.19
CA VAL A 4 -10.46 14.42 10.60
C VAL A 4 -11.24 13.47 9.66
N PRO A 5 -12.46 13.81 9.21
CA PRO A 5 -13.17 13.02 8.19
C PRO A 5 -12.39 12.83 6.88
N THR A 6 -11.67 13.85 6.42
CA THR A 6 -10.89 13.76 5.18
C THR A 6 -9.70 12.82 5.31
N ILE A 7 -9.03 12.85 6.47
CA ILE A 7 -7.92 11.94 6.79
C ILE A 7 -8.44 10.49 6.85
N ALA A 8 -9.54 10.27 7.57
CA ALA A 8 -10.15 8.94 7.69
C ALA A 8 -10.56 8.36 6.33
N ALA A 9 -11.22 9.16 5.49
CA ALA A 9 -11.62 8.73 4.14
C ALA A 9 -10.41 8.40 3.26
N ALA A 10 -9.34 9.21 3.32
CA ALA A 10 -8.13 8.95 2.56
C ALA A 10 -7.39 7.71 3.04
N SER A 11 -7.31 7.50 4.36
CA SER A 11 -6.75 6.28 4.95
C SER A 11 -7.55 5.06 4.54
N ALA A 12 -8.89 5.10 4.60
CA ALA A 12 -9.74 4.02 4.15
C ALA A 12 -9.50 3.68 2.67
N ALA A 13 -9.44 4.69 1.80
CA ALA A 13 -9.14 4.49 0.39
C ALA A 13 -7.77 3.86 0.15
N GLY A 14 -6.74 4.33 0.86
CA GLY A 14 -5.40 3.75 0.78
C GLY A 14 -5.35 2.29 1.23
N ILE A 15 -6.02 1.96 2.34
CA ILE A 15 -6.09 0.61 2.90
C ILE A 15 -6.81 -0.33 1.93
N VAL A 16 -7.99 0.07 1.45
CA VAL A 16 -8.79 -0.74 0.52
C VAL A 16 -8.02 -0.98 -0.77
N ALA A 17 -7.39 0.06 -1.34
CA ALA A 17 -6.64 -0.07 -2.58
C ALA A 17 -5.40 -0.97 -2.42
N ALA A 18 -4.65 -0.82 -1.32
CA ALA A 18 -3.51 -1.68 -1.02
C ALA A 18 -3.93 -3.14 -0.77
N ALA A 19 -5.05 -3.38 -0.09
CA ALA A 19 -5.53 -4.74 0.18
C ALA A 19 -6.09 -5.43 -1.08
N LEU A 20 -6.73 -4.68 -1.98
CA LEU A 20 -7.34 -5.23 -3.20
C LEU A 20 -6.34 -5.45 -4.33
N ALA A 21 -5.32 -4.59 -4.47
CA ALA A 21 -4.35 -4.66 -5.56
C ALA A 21 -3.74 -6.06 -5.80
N PRO A 22 -3.18 -6.75 -4.78
CA PRO A 22 -2.59 -8.07 -5.00
C PRO A 22 -3.64 -9.14 -5.36
N GLY A 23 -4.83 -9.06 -4.74
CA GLY A 23 -5.93 -9.98 -5.03
C GLY A 23 -6.46 -9.83 -6.46
N LEU A 24 -6.56 -8.60 -6.97
CA LEU A 24 -6.99 -8.33 -8.34
C LEU A 24 -5.99 -8.85 -9.37
N VAL A 25 -4.69 -8.65 -9.14
CA VAL A 25 -3.62 -9.18 -10.01
C VAL A 25 -3.70 -10.70 -10.07
N LEU A 26 -3.89 -11.35 -8.93
CA LEU A 26 -3.96 -12.81 -8.85
C LEU A 26 -5.24 -13.37 -9.49
N LEU A 27 -6.37 -12.66 -9.35
CA LEU A 27 -7.61 -12.99 -10.04
C LEU A 27 -7.46 -12.91 -11.57
N ILE A 28 -6.80 -11.87 -12.07
CA ILE A 28 -6.53 -11.71 -13.50
C ILE A 28 -5.58 -12.81 -13.99
N ALA A 29 -4.50 -13.08 -13.25
CA ALA A 29 -3.51 -14.10 -13.60
C ALA A 29 -4.10 -15.52 -13.62
N SER A 30 -5.10 -15.80 -12.79
CA SER A 30 -5.80 -17.09 -12.73
C SER A 30 -6.97 -17.22 -13.71
N GLY A 31 -7.21 -16.22 -14.56
CA GLY A 31 -8.31 -16.23 -15.53
C GLY A 31 -9.70 -16.20 -14.87
N ALA A 32 -9.84 -15.50 -13.74
CA ALA A 32 -11.07 -15.41 -12.97
C ALA A 32 -11.65 -16.76 -12.50
N SER A 33 -10.76 -17.72 -12.20
CA SER A 33 -11.17 -19.02 -11.67
C SER A 33 -11.77 -18.93 -10.25
N ARG A 34 -12.49 -19.97 -9.82
CA ARG A 34 -13.02 -20.06 -8.44
C ARG A 34 -11.90 -19.99 -7.39
N GLU A 35 -10.75 -20.60 -7.68
CA GLU A 35 -9.58 -20.55 -6.82
C GLU A 35 -8.98 -19.15 -6.75
N GLY A 36 -8.94 -18.43 -7.87
CA GLY A 36 -8.53 -17.03 -7.94
C GLY A 36 -9.42 -16.10 -7.12
N LEU A 37 -10.74 -16.30 -7.18
CA LEU A 37 -11.71 -15.57 -6.35
C LEU A 37 -11.52 -15.87 -4.85
N GLY A 38 -11.31 -17.14 -4.50
CA GLY A 38 -11.03 -17.55 -3.12
C GLY A 38 -9.73 -16.93 -2.59
N ALA A 39 -8.67 -16.95 -3.39
CA ALA A 39 -7.39 -16.34 -3.04
C ALA A 39 -7.47 -14.81 -2.91
N MET A 40 -8.20 -14.13 -3.81
CA MET A 40 -8.48 -12.70 -3.70
C MET A 40 -9.20 -12.37 -2.38
N LEU A 41 -10.22 -13.16 -2.01
CA LEU A 41 -10.98 -12.94 -0.78
C LEU A 41 -10.10 -13.11 0.46
N LEU A 42 -9.26 -14.16 0.50
CA LEU A 42 -8.33 -14.39 1.60
C LEU A 42 -7.29 -13.26 1.70
N LEU A 43 -6.70 -12.85 0.58
CA LEU A 43 -5.75 -11.74 0.53
C LEU A 43 -6.39 -10.43 0.99
N PHE A 44 -7.66 -10.20 0.68
CA PHE A 44 -8.36 -9.03 1.19
C PHE A 44 -8.64 -9.15 2.70
N LEU A 45 -9.15 -10.29 3.17
CA LEU A 45 -9.56 -10.48 4.57
C LEU A 45 -8.36 -10.37 5.53
N PHE A 46 -7.21 -10.91 5.16
CA PHE A 46 -5.98 -10.85 5.96
C PHE A 46 -5.09 -9.66 5.61
N GLY A 47 -5.12 -9.20 4.37
CA GLY A 47 -4.32 -8.06 3.90
C GLY A 47 -4.89 -6.71 4.32
N ALA A 48 -6.21 -6.55 4.43
CA ALA A 48 -6.81 -5.28 4.86
C ALA A 48 -6.46 -4.89 6.30
N PRO A 49 -6.52 -5.79 7.31
CA PRO A 49 -6.02 -5.49 8.65
C PRO A 49 -4.53 -5.13 8.67
N LEU A 50 -3.71 -5.85 7.90
CA LEU A 50 -2.28 -5.58 7.81
C LEU A 50 -2.00 -4.22 7.16
N ALA A 51 -2.69 -3.90 6.07
CA ALA A 51 -2.63 -2.61 5.39
C ALA A 51 -3.13 -1.47 6.31
N ALA A 52 -4.16 -1.71 7.11
CA ALA A 52 -4.65 -0.75 8.10
C ALA A 52 -3.61 -0.44 9.17
N LEU A 53 -2.98 -1.48 9.75
CA LEU A 53 -1.89 -1.30 10.72
C LEU A 53 -0.72 -0.52 10.08
N HIS A 54 -0.27 -0.94 8.89
CA HIS A 54 0.82 -0.24 8.20
C HIS A 54 0.48 1.21 7.89
N MET A 55 -0.75 1.47 7.44
CA MET A 55 -1.22 2.82 7.14
C MET A 55 -1.28 3.68 8.40
N TRP A 56 -1.75 3.18 9.54
CA TRP A 56 -1.88 3.99 10.75
C TRP A 56 -0.55 4.23 11.46
N PHE A 57 0.33 3.24 11.51
CA PHE A 57 1.61 3.36 12.24
C PHE A 57 2.72 4.01 11.43
N ILE A 58 2.72 3.85 10.11
CA ILE A 58 3.84 4.29 9.26
C ILE A 58 3.36 5.24 8.17
N GLY A 59 2.37 4.82 7.37
CA GLY A 59 1.94 5.56 6.19
C GLY A 59 1.37 6.94 6.52
N LEU A 60 0.45 7.03 7.47
CA LEU A 60 -0.24 8.25 7.86
C LEU A 60 0.71 9.29 8.48
N PRO A 61 1.56 8.96 9.48
CA PRO A 61 2.58 9.89 9.96
C PRO A 61 3.49 10.40 8.83
N LEU A 62 3.93 9.50 7.94
CA LEU A 62 4.77 9.87 6.80
C LEU A 62 4.06 10.81 5.83
N TYR A 63 2.80 10.55 5.50
CA TYR A 63 2.02 11.40 4.61
C TYR A 63 1.73 12.77 5.21
N LEU A 64 1.41 12.85 6.51
CA LEU A 64 1.23 14.12 7.21
C LEU A 64 2.55 14.91 7.27
N TYR A 65 3.68 14.23 7.49
CA TYR A 65 5.01 14.84 7.42
C TYR A 65 5.29 15.41 6.02
N LEU A 66 5.05 14.65 4.95
CA LEU A 66 5.22 15.13 3.57
C LEU A 66 4.29 16.30 3.22
N ASP A 67 3.06 16.31 3.73
CA ASP A 67 2.11 17.42 3.58
C ASP A 67 2.64 18.70 4.23
N SER A 68 3.17 18.60 5.46
CA SER A 68 3.74 19.75 6.19
C SER A 68 4.94 20.39 5.49
N ARG A 69 5.67 19.61 4.68
CA ARG A 69 6.80 20.10 3.86
C ARG A 69 6.37 20.63 2.49
N GLY A 70 5.08 20.52 2.15
CA GLY A 70 4.59 20.86 0.80
C GLY A 70 5.05 19.89 -0.28
N TRP A 71 5.67 18.76 0.08
CA TRP A 71 6.25 17.78 -0.85
C TRP A 71 5.27 16.69 -1.25
N MET A 72 4.00 16.99 -1.12
CA MET A 72 2.94 16.05 -1.37
C MET A 72 2.64 16.04 -2.88
N GLY A 73 3.57 15.57 -3.70
CA GLY A 73 3.31 15.27 -5.11
C GLY A 73 2.88 13.82 -5.29
N TRP A 74 2.29 13.50 -6.43
CA TRP A 74 1.81 12.15 -6.74
C TRP A 74 2.93 11.12 -6.67
N LEU A 75 4.10 11.45 -7.24
CA LEU A 75 5.27 10.58 -7.24
C LEU A 75 5.83 10.34 -5.83
N GLN A 76 5.90 11.39 -5.00
CA GLN A 76 6.43 11.29 -3.64
C GLN A 76 5.53 10.42 -2.77
N VAL A 77 4.20 10.56 -2.88
CA VAL A 77 3.27 9.73 -2.10
C VAL A 77 3.24 8.29 -2.60
N ALA A 78 3.34 8.08 -3.92
CA ALA A 78 3.48 6.76 -4.51
C ALA A 78 4.77 6.05 -4.04
N LEU A 79 5.90 6.77 -4.08
CA LEU A 79 7.20 6.25 -3.63
C LEU A 79 7.22 6.00 -2.12
N ALA A 80 6.65 6.90 -1.32
CA ALA A 80 6.47 6.69 0.11
C ALA A 80 5.62 5.44 0.40
N GLY A 81 4.52 5.27 -0.31
CA GLY A 81 3.69 4.06 -0.23
C GLY A 81 4.48 2.80 -0.60
N PHE A 82 5.24 2.84 -1.69
CA PHE A 82 6.11 1.73 -2.12
C PHE A 82 7.14 1.37 -1.06
N LEU A 83 7.89 2.36 -0.55
CA LEU A 83 8.92 2.16 0.45
C LEU A 83 8.35 1.57 1.74
N VAL A 84 7.21 2.09 2.20
CA VAL A 84 6.49 1.53 3.35
C VAL A 84 6.06 0.09 3.09
N GLY A 85 5.57 -0.21 1.90
CA GLY A 85 5.19 -1.56 1.48
C GLY A 85 6.37 -2.54 1.44
N VAL A 86 7.59 -2.08 1.16
CA VAL A 86 8.81 -2.91 1.11
C VAL A 86 9.42 -3.15 2.51
N VAL A 87 9.04 -2.41 3.56
CA VAL A 87 9.58 -2.61 4.93
C VAL A 87 9.45 -4.07 5.44
N PRO A 88 8.30 -4.76 5.29
CA PRO A 88 8.17 -6.17 5.64
C PRO A 88 9.17 -7.08 4.90
N LEU A 89 9.52 -6.75 3.65
CA LEU A 89 10.53 -7.50 2.89
C LEU A 89 11.91 -7.38 3.54
N LEU A 90 12.30 -6.16 3.96
CA LEU A 90 13.57 -5.95 4.65
C LEU A 90 13.62 -6.76 5.97
N LEU A 91 12.54 -6.74 6.74
CA LEU A 91 12.42 -7.54 7.96
C LEU A 91 12.52 -9.04 7.67
N LEU A 92 11.82 -9.54 6.64
CA LEU A 92 11.91 -10.95 6.21
C LEU A 92 13.33 -11.33 5.79
N THR A 93 14.01 -10.49 5.03
CA THR A 93 15.40 -10.77 4.60
C THR A 93 16.39 -10.79 5.78
N LEU A 94 16.20 -9.91 6.77
CA LEU A 94 17.03 -9.85 7.97
C LEU A 94 16.78 -11.05 8.90
N LEU A 95 15.51 -11.41 9.10
CA LEU A 95 15.12 -12.54 9.95
C LEU A 95 15.49 -13.89 9.34
N ASN A 96 15.43 -14.01 8.01
CA ASN A 96 15.66 -15.27 7.30
C ASN A 96 17.15 -15.52 6.92
N ARG A 97 18.08 -14.77 7.53
CA ARG A 97 19.55 -14.89 7.43
C ARG A 97 20.05 -15.27 6.03
N GLY A 98 19.65 -14.54 4.99
CA GLY A 98 20.27 -14.66 3.66
C GLY A 98 19.79 -15.81 2.76
N HIS A 99 18.75 -16.56 3.12
CA HIS A 99 18.18 -17.62 2.24
C HIS A 99 17.31 -17.06 1.09
N VAL A 100 17.12 -15.74 1.03
CA VAL A 100 16.40 -15.11 -0.07
C VAL A 100 17.39 -14.83 -1.19
N GLY A 101 17.30 -15.60 -2.28
CA GLY A 101 18.14 -15.40 -3.46
C GLY A 101 17.98 -13.99 -4.02
N LEU A 102 19.09 -13.35 -4.39
CA LEU A 102 19.10 -11.98 -4.94
C LEU A 102 18.23 -11.85 -6.21
N SER A 103 18.05 -12.94 -6.96
CA SER A 103 17.18 -13.01 -8.13
C SER A 103 15.68 -12.89 -7.80
N ALA A 104 15.26 -13.21 -6.57
CA ALA A 104 13.87 -13.10 -6.13
C ALA A 104 13.54 -11.69 -5.59
N LEU A 105 14.56 -10.89 -5.23
CA LEU A 105 14.37 -9.57 -4.63
C LEU A 105 13.50 -8.60 -5.46
N PRO A 106 13.66 -8.50 -6.80
CA PRO A 106 12.83 -7.59 -7.59
C PRO A 106 11.35 -8.00 -7.56
N GLY A 107 11.06 -9.29 -7.71
CA GLY A 107 9.70 -9.82 -7.65
C GLY A 107 9.06 -9.62 -6.28
N MET A 108 9.83 -9.84 -5.20
CA MET A 108 9.35 -9.59 -3.84
C MET A 108 9.15 -8.09 -3.58
N ALA A 109 10.06 -7.23 -4.01
CA ALA A 109 9.93 -5.78 -3.86
C ALA A 109 8.68 -5.26 -4.59
N LEU A 110 8.36 -5.79 -5.77
CA LEU A 110 7.12 -5.47 -6.47
C LEU A 110 5.88 -6.06 -5.78
N GLY A 111 5.97 -7.28 -5.24
CA GLY A 111 4.87 -7.93 -4.52
C GLY A 111 4.50 -7.24 -3.21
N PHE A 112 5.49 -6.74 -2.47
CA PHE A 112 5.31 -6.03 -1.20
C PHE A 112 5.12 -4.52 -1.40
N GLY A 113 5.91 -3.90 -2.27
CA GLY A 113 5.89 -2.46 -2.53
C GLY A 113 4.77 -2.01 -3.48
N GLY A 114 4.38 -2.82 -4.46
CA GLY A 114 3.32 -2.49 -5.42
C GLY A 114 1.99 -2.14 -4.76
N PRO A 115 1.47 -2.97 -3.83
CA PRO A 115 0.27 -2.64 -3.05
C PRO A 115 0.40 -1.33 -2.26
N GLY A 116 1.56 -1.09 -1.65
CA GLY A 116 1.85 0.15 -0.94
C GLY A 116 1.85 1.38 -1.86
N LEU A 117 2.37 1.25 -3.08
CA LEU A 117 2.33 2.29 -4.11
C LEU A 117 0.89 2.65 -4.47
N VAL A 118 0.06 1.63 -4.74
CA VAL A 118 -1.36 1.80 -5.07
C VAL A 118 -2.12 2.44 -3.91
N GLY A 119 -1.85 2.00 -2.67
CA GLY A 119 -2.42 2.60 -1.46
C GLY A 119 -2.04 4.07 -1.29
N GLY A 120 -0.78 4.43 -1.54
CA GLY A 120 -0.31 5.81 -1.49
C GLY A 120 -0.97 6.69 -2.55
N LEU A 121 -1.09 6.20 -3.79
CA LEU A 121 -1.80 6.90 -4.86
C LEU A 121 -3.28 7.12 -4.51
N ALA A 122 -3.96 6.10 -3.98
CA ALA A 122 -5.35 6.20 -3.57
C ALA A 122 -5.53 7.18 -2.40
N PHE A 123 -4.64 7.13 -1.40
CA PHE A 123 -4.60 8.12 -0.33
C PHE A 123 -4.43 9.53 -0.91
N ARG A 124 -3.48 9.72 -1.83
CA ARG A 124 -3.26 11.01 -2.48
C ARG A 124 -4.46 11.47 -3.29
N ALA A 125 -5.16 10.59 -3.99
CA ALA A 125 -6.33 10.94 -4.77
C ALA A 125 -7.46 11.48 -3.88
N VAL A 126 -7.64 10.92 -2.69
CA VAL A 126 -8.69 11.35 -1.76
C VAL A 126 -8.24 12.54 -0.91
N TYR A 127 -7.03 12.49 -0.34
CA TYR A 127 -6.48 13.52 0.53
C TYR A 127 -6.02 14.76 -0.24
N GLY A 128 -5.44 14.56 -1.42
CA GLY A 128 -4.83 15.58 -2.27
C GLY A 128 -5.81 16.41 -3.09
N ARG A 129 -7.12 16.15 -2.99
CA ARG A 129 -8.16 17.10 -3.42
C ARG A 129 -8.00 18.39 -2.61
N ARG A 130 -7.14 19.29 -3.08
CA ARG A 130 -7.25 20.71 -2.76
C ARG A 130 -8.57 21.16 -3.36
N VAL A 131 -9.35 21.85 -2.53
CA VAL A 131 -10.43 22.74 -2.93
C VAL A 131 -9.98 23.49 -4.17
N VAL A 132 -10.54 23.14 -5.33
CA VAL A 132 -10.65 24.09 -6.44
C VAL A 132 -11.75 25.02 -5.97
N GLY A 133 -11.36 26.14 -5.39
CA GLY A 133 -12.24 27.17 -4.86
C GLY A 133 -11.41 28.41 -4.61
#